data_AF-A0A0A9ZH86-F1
#
_entry.id   AF-A0A0A9ZH86-F1
#
_cell.length_a   1.000
_cell.length_b   1.000
_cell.length_c   1.000
_cell.angle_alpha   90.00
_cell.angle_beta   90.00
_cell.angle_gamma   90.00
#
_symmetry.space_group_name_H-M   'P 1'
#
loop_
_entity.id
_entity.type
_entity.pdbx_description
1 polymer ?
#
loop_
_entity_poly.entity_id
_entity_poly.type
_entity_poly.pdbx_seq_one_letter_code
_entity_poly.pdbx_strand_id
1 'polypeptide(L)'
;MGRMANRNVHMYFTKPADTIVGDDSNYHDLMSKFSMRYPTMTESYHHEVELVVAIGPPKSHNVNFSNISVEDVPSIIYSYAVGIDMTRRDLQHQAKKNGLPWDLSKGSEDGAAIGILVPT
;
A
#
# COMPACT_ATOMS: atom_id res chain seq x y z
N MET A 1 -0.48 10.99 24.35
CA MET A 1 -1.94 11.17 24.27
C MET A 1 -2.42 10.69 22.90
N GLY A 2 -3.21 9.62 22.86
CA GLY A 2 -3.81 9.12 21.63
C GLY A 2 -5.05 9.94 21.29
N ARG A 3 -4.97 10.74 20.22
CA ARG A 3 -6.16 11.42 19.68
C ARG A 3 -7.04 10.30 19.12
N MET A 4 -8.27 10.15 19.63
CA MET A 4 -9.23 9.20 19.09
C MET A 4 -9.41 9.53 17.60
N ALA A 5 -9.03 8.59 16.73
CA ALA A 5 -9.24 8.75 15.30
C ALA A 5 -10.74 8.84 15.06
N ASN A 6 -11.19 9.95 14.48
CA ASN A 6 -12.55 10.01 13.96
C ASN A 6 -12.63 9.02 12.80
N ARG A 7 -13.29 7.87 13.03
CA ARG A 7 -13.42 6.80 12.03
C ARG A 7 -14.23 7.22 10.79
N ASN A 8 -14.91 8.37 10.84
CA ASN A 8 -15.65 8.93 9.71
C ASN A 8 -14.76 9.77 8.77
N VAL A 9 -13.47 9.94 9.08
CA VAL A 9 -12.51 10.60 8.20
C VAL A 9 -11.47 9.58 7.76
N HIS A 10 -11.54 9.21 6.48
CA HIS A 10 -10.52 8.37 5.86
C HIS A 10 -9.28 9.22 5.58
N MET A 11 -8.12 8.70 6.00
CA MET A 11 -6.83 9.31 5.70
C MET A 11 -6.20 8.56 4.54
N TYR A 12 -5.80 9.30 3.52
CA TYR A 12 -5.16 8.77 2.32
C TYR A 12 -3.72 9.24 2.27
N PHE A 13 -2.83 8.37 1.81
CA PHE A 13 -1.47 8.68 1.41
C PHE A 13 -1.14 7.82 0.19
N THR A 14 -0.07 8.17 -0.51
CA THR A 14 0.42 7.42 -1.66
C THR A 14 1.82 6.89 -1.38
N LYS A 15 2.20 5.86 -2.13
CA LYS A 15 3.58 5.45 -2.29
C LYS A 15 3.95 5.60 -3.78
N PRO A 16 5.15 6.08 -4.10
CA PRO A 16 5.66 6.05 -5.47
C PRO A 16 5.73 4.63 -6.03
N ALA A 17 5.51 4.46 -7.34
CA ALA A 17 5.44 3.14 -7.98
C ALA A 17 6.75 2.34 -7.91
N ASP A 18 7.88 3.04 -7.85
CA ASP A 18 9.24 2.49 -7.69
C ASP A 18 9.52 1.96 -6.27
N THR A 19 8.60 2.14 -5.31
CA THR A 19 8.69 1.49 -3.99
C THR A 19 8.11 0.08 -3.98
N ILE A 20 7.44 -0.33 -5.06
CA ILE A 20 6.85 -1.67 -5.16
C ILE A 20 7.96 -2.70 -5.33
N VAL A 21 7.97 -3.69 -4.44
CA VAL A 21 8.80 -4.89 -4.56
C VAL A 21 7.89 -6.11 -4.59
N GLY A 22 8.14 -7.00 -5.54
CA GLY A 22 7.48 -8.29 -5.66
C GLY A 22 8.50 -9.41 -5.64
N ASP A 23 8.05 -10.63 -5.87
CA ASP A 23 8.95 -11.75 -6.09
C ASP A 23 9.62 -11.67 -7.47
N ASP A 24 10.95 -11.69 -7.51
CA ASP A 24 11.76 -11.71 -8.73
C ASP A 24 11.52 -12.97 -9.58
N SER A 25 10.92 -14.02 -9.00
CA SER A 25 10.63 -15.28 -9.71
C SER A 25 9.27 -15.32 -10.40
N ASN A 26 8.54 -14.20 -10.51
CA ASN A 26 7.17 -14.16 -11.03
C ASN A 26 6.23 -15.13 -10.30
N TYR A 27 6.49 -15.39 -9.02
CA TYR A 27 5.62 -16.16 -8.15
C TYR A 27 5.38 -17.61 -8.59
N HIS A 28 6.37 -18.23 -9.23
CA HIS A 28 6.28 -19.62 -9.68
C HIS A 28 6.33 -20.66 -8.55
N ASP A 29 6.66 -20.25 -7.32
CA ASP A 29 6.76 -21.11 -6.15
C ASP A 29 6.23 -20.41 -4.89
N LEU A 30 5.49 -21.12 -4.05
CA LEU A 30 5.04 -20.67 -2.73
C LEU A 30 6.22 -20.35 -1.78
N MET A 31 7.43 -20.85 -2.08
CA MET A 31 8.67 -20.54 -1.35
C MET A 31 9.41 -19.31 -1.89
N SER A 32 8.82 -18.58 -2.83
CA SER A 32 9.35 -17.31 -3.34
C SER A 32 9.75 -16.36 -2.21
N LYS A 33 10.96 -15.82 -2.29
CA LYS A 33 11.48 -14.85 -1.33
C LYS A 33 11.76 -13.55 -2.09
N PHE A 34 11.24 -12.45 -1.58
CA PHE A 34 11.69 -11.12 -2.00
C PHE A 34 12.67 -10.58 -0.96
N SER A 35 13.69 -9.85 -1.43
CA SER A 35 14.64 -9.14 -0.57
C SER A 35 14.24 -7.67 -0.53
N MET A 36 14.26 -7.09 0.67
CA MET A 36 13.96 -5.67 0.87
C MET A 36 15.18 -4.96 1.43
N ARG A 37 15.50 -3.79 0.89
CA ARG A 37 16.49 -2.91 1.52
C ARG A 37 15.95 -2.40 2.85
N TYR A 38 16.73 -2.56 3.92
CA TYR A 38 16.44 -1.85 5.17
C TYR A 38 16.81 -0.37 4.96
N PRO A 39 15.85 0.57 5.07
CA PRO A 39 16.10 1.96 4.70
C PRO A 39 17.05 2.63 5.69
N THR A 40 17.83 3.58 5.21
CA THR A 40 18.65 4.43 6.07
C THR A 40 17.78 5.45 6.82
N MET A 41 18.39 6.14 7.80
CA MET A 41 17.75 7.21 8.59
C MET A 41 16.49 6.76 9.35
N THR A 42 16.45 5.51 9.81
CA THR A 42 15.43 5.02 10.73
C THR A 42 16.04 4.08 11.76
N GLU A 43 15.52 4.15 12.98
CA GLU A 43 15.79 3.22 14.07
C GLU A 43 14.62 2.25 14.30
N SER A 44 13.53 2.42 13.57
CA SER A 44 12.27 1.70 13.79
C SER A 44 11.52 1.49 12.49
N TYR A 45 11.75 0.32 11.87
CA TYR A 45 11.09 -0.07 10.63
C TYR A 45 10.03 -1.16 10.90
N HIS A 46 8.77 -0.84 10.64
CA HIS A 46 7.62 -1.69 10.95
C HIS A 46 7.01 -2.28 9.69
N HIS A 47 6.50 -3.51 9.79
CA HIS A 47 5.61 -4.12 8.82
C HIS A 47 4.15 -3.92 9.21
N GLU A 48 3.30 -3.58 8.25
CA GLU A 48 1.84 -3.54 8.38
C GLU A 48 1.27 -4.43 7.27
N VAL A 49 0.60 -5.53 7.62
CA VAL A 49 -0.01 -6.43 6.62
C VAL A 49 -1.33 -5.85 6.16
N GLU A 50 -1.51 -5.69 4.85
CA GLU A 50 -2.64 -5.02 4.25
C GLU A 50 -3.25 -5.85 3.09
N LEU A 51 -4.55 -5.70 2.85
CA LEU A 51 -5.18 -6.19 1.63
C LEU A 51 -4.86 -5.22 0.49
N VAL A 52 -4.26 -5.73 -0.58
CA VAL A 52 -4.04 -4.99 -1.81
C VAL A 52 -5.18 -5.28 -2.77
N VAL A 53 -5.79 -4.22 -3.30
CA VAL A 53 -6.81 -4.29 -4.34
C VAL A 53 -6.22 -3.74 -5.64
N ALA A 54 -6.01 -4.61 -6.62
CA ALA A 54 -5.56 -4.18 -7.94
C ALA A 54 -6.76 -3.66 -8.73
N ILE A 55 -6.69 -2.41 -9.18
CA ILE A 55 -7.72 -1.77 -9.99
C ILE A 55 -7.36 -1.96 -11.46
N GLY A 56 -8.25 -2.59 -12.22
CA GLY A 56 -8.07 -2.87 -13.64
C GLY A 56 -8.89 -1.94 -14.54
N PRO A 57 -8.78 -2.09 -15.87
CA PRO A 57 -9.69 -1.43 -16.79
C PRO A 57 -11.13 -1.85 -16.47
N PRO A 58 -12.11 -0.94 -16.58
CA PRO A 58 -13.47 -1.30 -16.29
C PRO A 58 -13.99 -2.32 -17.32
N LYS A 59 -14.75 -3.30 -16.86
CA LYS A 59 -15.39 -4.29 -17.76
C LYS A 59 -16.50 -3.66 -18.61
N SER A 60 -16.95 -2.45 -18.26
CA SER A 60 -17.95 -1.67 -19.00
C SER A 60 -17.38 -0.31 -19.41
N HIS A 61 -17.66 0.11 -20.65
CA HIS A 61 -17.18 1.38 -21.22
C HIS A 61 -17.77 2.63 -20.54
N ASN A 62 -18.77 2.47 -19.69
CA ASN A 62 -19.46 3.57 -19.00
C ASN A 62 -18.98 3.80 -17.56
N VAL A 63 -17.97 3.06 -17.09
CA VAL A 63 -17.48 3.23 -15.72
C VAL A 63 -16.50 4.40 -15.66
N ASN A 64 -16.85 5.37 -14.84
CA ASN A 64 -15.98 6.48 -14.48
C ASN A 64 -15.29 6.18 -13.14
N PHE A 65 -13.95 6.26 -13.09
CA PHE A 65 -13.19 6.07 -11.85
C PHE A 65 -13.39 7.21 -10.83
N SER A 66 -13.98 8.33 -11.25
CA SER A 66 -14.48 9.38 -10.36
C SER A 66 -15.96 9.16 -10.04
N ASN A 67 -16.31 9.27 -8.75
CA ASN A 67 -17.68 9.10 -8.24
C ASN A 67 -18.36 7.78 -8.63
N ILE A 68 -17.59 6.68 -8.65
CA ILE A 68 -18.13 5.34 -8.91
C ILE A 68 -19.19 4.96 -7.85
N SER A 69 -20.28 4.33 -8.28
CA SER A 69 -21.28 3.78 -7.36
C SER A 69 -20.70 2.57 -6.62
N VAL A 70 -21.19 2.29 -5.40
CA VAL A 70 -20.71 1.13 -4.62
C VAL A 70 -20.99 -0.18 -5.38
N GLU A 71 -22.10 -0.22 -6.12
CA GLU A 71 -22.56 -1.34 -6.92
C GLU A 71 -21.65 -1.61 -8.13
N ASP A 72 -21.01 -0.58 -8.68
CA ASP A 72 -20.09 -0.69 -9.82
C ASP A 72 -18.65 -1.04 -9.40
N VAL A 73 -18.26 -0.86 -8.13
CA VAL A 73 -16.91 -1.14 -7.63
C VAL A 73 -16.41 -2.56 -7.99
N PRO A 74 -17.19 -3.64 -7.83
CA PRO A 74 -16.74 -4.98 -8.20
C PRO A 74 -16.33 -5.12 -9.68
N SER A 75 -16.85 -4.27 -10.57
CA SER A 75 -16.55 -4.33 -12.00
C SER A 75 -15.15 -3.82 -12.37
N ILE A 76 -14.50 -3.08 -11.48
CA ILE A 76 -13.16 -2.50 -11.68
C ILE A 76 -12.06 -3.21 -10.88
N ILE A 77 -12.42 -4.14 -10.00
CA ILE A 77 -11.43 -4.93 -9.26
C ILE A 77 -10.88 -6.01 -10.18
N TYR A 78 -9.59 -5.92 -10.46
CA TYR A 78 -8.86 -6.89 -11.29
C TYR A 78 -8.49 -8.14 -10.49
N SER A 79 -7.93 -7.94 -9.29
CA SER A 79 -7.43 -9.01 -8.42
C SER A 79 -7.16 -8.48 -7.01
N TYR A 80 -6.87 -9.41 -6.11
CA TYR A 80 -6.43 -9.11 -4.75
C TYR A 80 -5.04 -9.66 -4.49
N ALA A 81 -4.32 -9.09 -3.54
CA ALA A 81 -3.10 -9.66 -3.00
C ALA A 81 -2.94 -9.34 -1.52
N VAL A 82 -2.03 -10.05 -0.86
CA VAL A 82 -1.49 -9.62 0.43
C VAL A 82 -0.34 -8.67 0.15
N GLY A 83 -0.32 -7.53 0.84
CA GLY A 83 0.79 -6.58 0.79
C GLY A 83 1.34 -6.28 2.19
N ILE A 84 2.53 -5.70 2.22
CA ILE A 84 3.13 -5.16 3.42
C ILE A 84 3.44 -3.68 3.19
N ASP A 85 2.74 -2.82 3.94
CA ASP A 85 3.02 -1.40 4.02
C ASP A 85 4.13 -1.16 5.04
N MET A 86 5.36 -1.05 4.52
CA MET A 86 6.50 -0.79 5.38
C MET A 86 6.58 0.67 5.78
N THR A 87 6.89 0.91 7.07
CA THR A 87 6.86 2.24 7.66
C THR A 87 8.08 2.52 8.52
N ARG A 88 8.81 3.62 8.24
CA ARG A 88 9.78 4.21 9.17
C ARG A 88 9.03 4.89 10.31
N ARG A 89 8.73 4.15 11.37
CA ARG A 89 7.75 4.51 12.41
C ARG A 89 8.18 5.73 13.20
N ASP A 90 9.46 5.80 13.52
CA ASP A 90 10.11 6.95 14.14
C ASP A 90 9.87 8.24 13.33
N LEU A 91 10.11 8.20 12.02
CA LEU A 91 9.87 9.34 11.13
C LEU A 91 8.37 9.66 11.01
N GLN A 92 7.49 8.66 11.01
CA GLN A 92 6.04 8.89 10.99
C GLN A 92 5.58 9.63 12.25
N HIS A 93 6.09 9.25 13.42
CA HIS A 93 5.78 9.92 14.68
C HIS A 93 6.25 11.38 14.68
N GLN A 94 7.45 11.65 14.17
CA GLN A 94 7.97 13.01 14.00
C GLN A 94 7.10 13.84 13.04
N ALA A 95 6.74 13.27 11.88
CA ALA A 95 5.87 13.93 10.91
C ALA A 95 4.49 14.26 11.51
N LYS A 96 3.86 13.29 12.20
CA LYS A 96 2.58 13.49 12.90
C LYS A 96 2.66 14.59 13.96
N LYS A 97 3.74 14.64 14.75
CA LYS A 97 3.95 15.65 15.79
C LYS A 97 4.05 17.07 15.21
N ASN A 98 4.67 17.20 14.04
CA ASN A 98 4.96 18.48 13.40
C ASN A 98 3.95 18.87 12.31
N GLY A 99 2.94 18.03 12.04
CA GLY A 99 1.96 18.27 10.96
C GLY A 99 2.58 18.20 9.56
N LEU A 100 3.64 17.41 9.37
CA LEU A 100 4.36 17.26 8.10
C LEU A 100 3.79 16.11 7.25
N PRO A 101 4.04 16.12 5.92
CA PRO A 101 3.74 15.01 5.03
C PRO A 101 4.42 13.70 5.45
N TRP A 102 3.86 12.58 5.03
CA TRP A 102 4.31 11.24 5.45
C TRP A 102 5.28 10.60 4.47
N ASP A 103 5.67 11.29 3.40
CA ASP A 103 6.54 10.82 2.32
C ASP A 103 7.82 10.17 2.86
N LEU A 104 8.50 10.81 3.82
CA LEU A 104 9.69 10.23 4.45
C LEU A 104 9.38 8.96 5.25
N SER A 105 8.20 8.81 5.84
CA SER A 105 7.86 7.62 6.61
C SER A 105 7.33 6.46 5.79
N LYS A 106 6.66 6.74 4.66
CA LYS A 106 5.92 5.77 3.85
C LYS A 106 6.54 5.49 2.47
N GLY A 107 7.32 6.41 1.91
CA GLY A 107 7.92 6.30 0.57
C GLY A 107 9.38 5.84 0.57
N SER A 108 9.77 4.92 1.46
CA SER A 108 11.11 4.33 1.39
C SER A 108 11.24 3.43 0.16
N GLU A 109 12.45 3.31 -0.38
CA GLU A 109 12.78 2.26 -1.37
C GLU A 109 12.30 0.89 -0.88
N ASP A 110 11.77 0.08 -1.79
CA ASP A 110 11.13 -1.22 -1.52
C ASP A 110 9.99 -1.18 -0.48
N GLY A 111 9.50 0.00 -0.08
CA GLY A 111 8.58 0.16 1.04
C GLY A 111 7.16 -0.41 0.84
N ALA A 112 6.87 -1.01 -0.31
CA ALA A 112 5.60 -1.67 -0.61
C ALA A 112 5.87 -3.09 -1.14
N ALA A 113 5.90 -4.09 -0.26
CA ALA A 113 5.96 -5.47 -0.71
C ALA A 113 4.56 -5.94 -1.12
N ILE A 114 4.42 -6.53 -2.31
CA ILE A 114 3.15 -7.02 -2.83
C ILE A 114 3.32 -8.50 -3.22
N GLY A 115 2.39 -9.35 -2.80
CA GLY A 115 2.36 -10.76 -3.16
C GLY A 115 1.70 -11.02 -4.53
N ILE A 116 1.47 -12.30 -4.81
CA ILE A 116 0.78 -12.75 -6.03
C ILE A 116 -0.58 -12.08 -6.13
N LEU A 117 -0.88 -11.52 -7.30
CA LEU A 117 -2.24 -11.13 -7.65
C LEU A 117 -3.09 -12.40 -7.86
N VAL A 118 -4.06 -12.60 -6.97
CA VAL A 118 -5.04 -13.68 -7.05
C VAL A 118 -6.28 -13.17 -7.79
N PRO A 119 -6.67 -13.79 -8.92
CA PRO A 119 -7.84 -13.39 -9.69
C PRO A 119 -9.15 -13.36 -8.88
N THR A 120 -10.07 -12.48 -9.28
CA THR A 120 -11.42 -12.34 -8.72
C THR A 120 -12.45 -13.28 -9.35
#